data_AF-A0A1Q8G195-F1
#
_entry.id   AF-A0A1Q8G195-F1
#
_cell.length_a   1.000
_cell.length_b   1.000
_cell.length_c   1.000
_cell.angle_alpha   90.00
_cell.angle_beta   90.00
_cell.angle_gamma   90.00
#
_symmetry.space_group_name_H-M   'P 1'
#
loop_
_entity.id
_entity.type
_entity.pdbx_description
1 polymer ?
#
loop_
_entity_poly.entity_id
_entity_poly.type
_entity_poly.pdbx_seq_one_letter_code
_entity_poly.pdbx_strand_id
1 'polypeptide(L)'
;MALYWATVLLCGYGAFTYARWGVLELLVRTGTWPSDRFSFDAYGYVASMSVLQEAVFLIALFAALVAWVMLLMRSRWSAFAYGAFFFASMVDWLLLVGNPFIGMEMNGYFGITVNLIALSAIILITSMGLLNGRPARR
;
A
#
# COMPACT_ATOMS: atom_id res chain seq x y z
N MET A 1 -21.36 -8.52 7.00
CA MET A 1 -20.82 -8.81 5.65
C MET A 1 -20.40 -7.56 4.90
N ALA A 2 -21.22 -6.51 4.78
CA ALA A 2 -20.84 -5.27 4.10
C ALA A 2 -19.56 -4.63 4.68
N LEU A 3 -19.47 -4.52 6.01
CA LEU A 3 -18.29 -3.98 6.70
C LEU A 3 -16.99 -4.72 6.36
N TYR A 4 -17.01 -6.06 6.34
CA TYR A 4 -15.84 -6.87 5.99
C TYR A 4 -15.35 -6.57 4.56
N TRP A 5 -16.27 -6.57 3.58
CA TRP A 5 -15.89 -6.30 2.19
C TRP A 5 -15.45 -4.85 1.97
N ALA A 6 -16.05 -3.88 2.68
CA ALA A 6 -15.56 -2.51 2.68
C ALA A 6 -14.12 -2.43 3.20
N THR A 7 -13.79 -3.14 4.30
CA THR A 7 -12.42 -3.23 4.80
C THR A 7 -11.47 -3.89 3.80
N VAL A 8 -11.89 -4.98 3.13
CA VAL A 8 -11.11 -5.63 2.08
C VAL A 8 -10.77 -4.67 0.94
N LEU A 9 -11.72 -3.84 0.52
CA LEU A 9 -11.51 -2.84 -0.54
C LEU A 9 -10.55 -1.73 -0.07
N LEU A 10 -10.75 -1.21 1.15
CA LEU A 10 -9.88 -0.19 1.73
C LEU A 10 -8.43 -0.69 1.88
N CYS A 11 -8.24 -1.92 2.37
CA CYS A 11 -6.91 -2.52 2.49
C CYS A 11 -6.31 -2.88 1.12
N GLY A 12 -7.14 -3.30 0.18
CA GLY A 12 -6.72 -3.60 -1.19
C GLY A 12 -6.20 -2.37 -1.94
N TYR A 13 -6.75 -1.18 -1.67
CA TYR A 13 -6.29 0.07 -2.27
C TYR A 13 -4.78 0.29 -2.09
N GLY A 14 -4.25 0.03 -0.88
CA GLY A 14 -2.81 0.12 -0.60
C GLY A 14 -2.01 -0.85 -1.47
N ALA A 15 -2.42 -2.12 -1.53
CA ALA A 15 -1.76 -3.15 -2.34
C ALA A 15 -1.76 -2.78 -3.84
N PHE A 16 -2.89 -2.33 -4.39
CA PHE A 16 -2.96 -1.92 -5.80
C PHE A 16 -2.13 -0.69 -6.10
N THR A 17 -2.11 0.29 -5.20
CA THR A 17 -1.33 1.52 -5.37
C THR A 17 0.16 1.21 -5.40
N TYR A 18 0.67 0.44 -4.44
CA TYR A 18 2.07 0.03 -4.39
C TYR A 18 2.43 -0.88 -5.56
N ALA A 19 1.59 -1.85 -5.92
CA ALA A 19 1.84 -2.74 -7.06
C ALA A 19 1.94 -1.95 -8.38
N ARG A 20 1.08 -0.94 -8.58
CA ARG A 20 1.14 -0.05 -9.74
C ARG A 20 2.49 0.67 -9.84
N TRP A 21 2.97 1.23 -8.72
CA TRP A 21 4.28 1.90 -8.68
C TRP A 21 5.44 0.91 -8.90
N GLY A 22 5.34 -0.32 -8.38
CA GLY A 22 6.35 -1.35 -8.60
C GLY A 22 6.42 -1.83 -10.05
N VAL A 23 5.27 -1.92 -10.73
CA VAL A 23 5.24 -2.17 -12.19
C VAL A 23 5.88 -1.02 -12.95
N LEU A 24 5.58 0.24 -12.58
CA LEU A 24 6.21 1.40 -13.21
C LEU A 24 7.74 1.36 -13.04
N GLU A 25 8.24 1.08 -11.85
CA GLU A 25 9.66 0.97 -11.57
C GLU A 25 10.31 -0.14 -12.42
N LEU A 26 9.67 -1.31 -12.52
CA LEU A 26 10.15 -2.42 -13.35
C LEU A 26 10.19 -2.05 -14.84
N LEU A 27 9.17 -1.35 -15.35
CA LEU A 27 9.14 -0.89 -16.73
C LEU A 27 10.24 0.13 -17.01
N VAL A 28 10.50 1.06 -16.09
CA VAL A 28 11.58 2.05 -16.22
C VAL A 28 12.94 1.37 -16.20
N ARG A 29 13.19 0.46 -15.25
CA ARG A 29 14.48 -0.26 -15.10
C ARG A 29 14.77 -1.21 -16.26
N THR A 30 13.73 -1.74 -16.92
CA THR A 30 13.87 -2.58 -18.13
C THR A 30 13.92 -1.77 -19.42
N GLY A 31 13.80 -0.43 -19.36
CA GLY A 31 13.81 0.44 -20.53
C GLY A 31 12.55 0.33 -21.39
N THR A 32 11.45 -0.18 -20.84
CA THR A 32 10.18 -0.43 -21.56
C THR A 32 9.10 0.61 -21.26
N TRP A 33 9.39 1.61 -20.41
CA TRP A 33 8.46 2.68 -20.11
C TRP A 33 8.23 3.58 -21.35
N PRO A 34 6.99 3.74 -21.84
CA PRO A 34 6.69 4.54 -23.02
C PRO A 34 6.63 6.04 -22.66
N SER A 35 7.79 6.66 -22.43
CA SER A 35 7.92 8.09 -22.04
C SER A 35 7.16 9.03 -22.97
N ASP A 36 7.11 8.73 -24.26
CA ASP A 36 6.52 9.61 -25.28
C ASP A 36 4.98 9.63 -25.23
N ARG A 37 4.36 8.71 -24.47
CA ARG A 37 2.90 8.58 -24.38
C ARG A 37 2.32 9.13 -23.08
N PHE A 38 3.15 9.48 -22.10
CA PHE A 38 2.71 9.92 -20.78
C PHE A 38 3.45 11.17 -20.34
N SER A 39 2.72 12.13 -19.76
CA SER A 39 3.28 13.39 -19.25
C SER A 39 4.10 13.24 -17.96
N PHE A 40 4.15 12.03 -17.38
CA PHE A 40 4.86 11.74 -16.14
C PHE A 40 6.31 11.32 -16.45
N ASP A 41 7.28 12.07 -15.90
CA ASP A 41 8.69 11.74 -16.01
C ASP A 41 9.09 10.59 -15.06
N ALA A 42 8.82 9.37 -15.50
CA ALA A 42 9.12 8.16 -14.74
C ALA A 42 10.63 7.89 -14.61
N TYR A 43 11.42 8.30 -15.61
CA TYR A 43 12.88 8.13 -15.57
C TYR A 43 13.51 9.09 -14.56
N GLY A 44 13.12 10.37 -14.56
CA GLY A 44 13.53 11.33 -13.56
C GLY A 44 13.10 10.92 -12.14
N TYR A 45 11.87 10.40 -12.00
CA TYR A 45 11.39 9.85 -10.73
C TYR A 45 12.30 8.73 -10.20
N VAL A 46 12.55 7.68 -10.99
CA VAL A 46 13.39 6.55 -10.56
C VAL A 46 14.84 6.99 -10.33
N ALA A 47 15.38 7.89 -11.15
CA ALA A 47 16.73 8.42 -10.97
C ALA A 47 16.89 9.24 -9.67
N SER A 48 15.81 9.84 -9.18
CA SER A 48 15.79 10.61 -7.93
C SER A 48 15.56 9.77 -6.67
N MET A 49 15.23 8.48 -6.80
CA MET A 49 15.03 7.58 -5.66
C MET A 49 16.36 7.10 -5.08
N SER A 50 16.46 7.15 -3.75
CA SER A 50 17.59 6.56 -3.03
C SER A 50 17.41 5.04 -2.82
N VAL A 51 18.51 4.33 -2.60
CA VAL A 51 18.49 2.88 -2.25
C VAL A 51 17.66 2.62 -0.98
N LEU A 52 17.72 3.53 0.00
CA LEU A 52 16.90 3.43 1.21
C LEU A 52 15.41 3.49 0.88
N GLN A 53 15.01 4.44 0.03
CA GLN A 53 13.63 4.62 -0.38
C GLN A 53 13.12 3.42 -1.17
N GLU A 54 13.92 2.87 -2.09
CA GLU A 54 13.61 1.64 -2.81
C GLU A 54 13.39 0.46 -1.85
N ALA A 55 14.26 0.29 -0.84
CA ALA A 55 14.10 -0.77 0.14
C ALA A 55 12.81 -0.60 0.96
N VAL A 56 12.50 0.62 1.42
CA VAL A 56 11.26 0.91 2.17
C VAL A 56 10.03 0.67 1.30
N PHE A 57 10.06 1.09 0.02
CA PHE A 57 8.99 0.86 -0.94
C PHE A 57 8.71 -0.64 -1.13
N LEU A 58 9.75 -1.46 -1.33
CA LEU A 58 9.59 -2.91 -1.46
C LEU A 58 9.03 -3.56 -0.19
N ILE A 59 9.49 -3.14 0.98
CA ILE A 59 8.95 -3.60 2.27
C ILE A 59 7.46 -3.26 2.37
N ALA A 60 7.08 -2.02 2.04
CA ALA A 60 5.69 -1.58 2.04
C ALA A 60 4.83 -2.40 1.05
N LEU A 61 5.33 -2.64 -0.16
CA LEU A 61 4.66 -3.46 -1.17
C LEU A 61 4.39 -4.88 -0.66
N PHE A 62 5.41 -5.59 -0.15
CA PHE A 62 5.24 -6.94 0.37
C PHE A 62 4.32 -6.97 1.59
N ALA A 63 4.47 -6.02 2.51
CA ALA A 63 3.60 -5.92 3.67
C ALA A 63 2.13 -5.68 3.27
N ALA A 64 1.87 -4.83 2.28
CA ALA A 64 0.52 -4.58 1.76
C ALA A 64 -0.12 -5.85 1.18
N LEU A 65 0.64 -6.56 0.34
CA LEU A 65 0.18 -7.81 -0.28
C LEU A 65 -0.10 -8.89 0.76
N VAL A 66 0.83 -9.09 1.70
CA VAL A 66 0.67 -10.06 2.80
C VAL A 66 -0.53 -9.71 3.66
N ALA A 67 -0.69 -8.44 4.05
CA ALA A 67 -1.82 -8.00 4.84
C ALA A 67 -3.16 -8.22 4.14
N TRP A 68 -3.22 -7.94 2.83
CA TRP A 68 -4.42 -8.14 2.03
C TRP A 68 -4.76 -9.62 1.86
N VAL A 69 -3.77 -10.47 1.56
CA VAL A 69 -3.95 -11.93 1.48
C VAL A 69 -4.41 -12.49 2.83
N MET A 70 -3.77 -12.09 3.93
CA MET A 70 -4.16 -12.49 5.28
C MET A 70 -5.61 -12.08 5.58
N LEU A 71 -6.03 -10.89 5.18
CA LEU A 71 -7.40 -10.41 5.36
C LEU A 71 -8.42 -11.23 4.54
N LEU A 72 -8.07 -11.59 3.30
CA LEU A 72 -8.89 -12.47 2.45
C LEU A 72 -9.02 -13.88 3.05
N MET A 73 -7.94 -14.38 3.67
CA MET A 73 -7.94 -15.62 4.45
C MET A 73 -8.62 -15.48 5.82
N ARG A 74 -9.14 -14.28 6.14
CA ARG A 74 -9.75 -13.93 7.44
C ARG A 74 -8.83 -14.20 8.63
N SER A 75 -7.52 -14.03 8.45
CA SER A 75 -6.56 -14.16 9.54
C SER A 75 -6.59 -12.91 10.43
N ARG A 76 -6.71 -13.09 11.74
CA ARG A 76 -6.58 -12.00 12.73
C ARG A 76 -5.22 -11.29 12.68
N TRP A 77 -4.21 -11.96 12.11
CA TRP A 77 -2.87 -11.39 11.94
C TRP A 77 -2.81 -10.34 10.83
N SER A 78 -3.88 -10.21 10.02
CA SER A 78 -3.97 -9.16 9.00
C SER A 78 -3.83 -7.77 9.61
N ALA A 79 -4.31 -7.54 10.83
CA ALA A 79 -4.18 -6.25 11.50
C ALA A 79 -2.72 -5.87 11.80
N PHE A 80 -1.92 -6.83 12.26
CA PHE A 80 -0.49 -6.62 12.50
C PHE A 80 0.27 -6.41 11.19
N ALA A 81 0.01 -7.23 10.18
CA ALA A 81 0.62 -7.08 8.86
C ALA A 81 0.25 -5.73 8.23
N TYR A 82 -1.00 -5.29 8.36
CA TYR A 82 -1.44 -3.99 7.86
C TYR A 82 -0.84 -2.82 8.65
N GLY A 83 -0.62 -2.98 9.96
CA GLY A 83 0.11 -2.01 10.77
C GLY A 83 1.55 -1.83 10.32
N ALA A 84 2.24 -2.93 10.01
CA ALA A 84 3.59 -2.89 9.43
C ALA A 84 3.61 -2.18 8.06
N PHE A 85 2.63 -2.49 7.20
CA PHE A 85 2.44 -1.78 5.94
C PHE A 85 2.21 -0.27 6.16
N PHE A 86 1.30 0.10 7.05
CA PHE A 86 1.00 1.50 7.34
C PHE A 86 2.26 2.27 7.74
N PHE A 87 3.05 1.72 8.67
CA PHE A 87 4.29 2.34 9.10
C PHE A 87 5.30 2.48 7.94
N ALA A 88 5.51 1.41 7.16
CA ALA A 88 6.40 1.45 6.01
C ALA A 88 5.93 2.49 4.97
N SER A 89 4.63 2.58 4.71
CA SER A 89 4.05 3.57 3.79
C SER A 89 4.25 5.01 4.28
N MET A 90 4.18 5.23 5.59
CA MET A 90 4.42 6.54 6.19
C MET A 90 5.89 6.95 6.06
N VAL A 91 6.82 6.02 6.29
CA VAL A 91 8.25 6.27 6.08
C VAL A 91 8.54 6.56 4.61
N ASP A 92 7.99 5.79 3.69
CA ASP A 92 8.10 6.00 2.24
C ASP A 92 7.61 7.39 1.83
N TRP A 93 6.44 7.80 2.31
CA TRP A 93 5.91 9.15 2.09
C TRP A 93 6.82 10.25 2.64
N LEU A 94 7.37 10.09 3.85
CA LEU A 94 8.30 11.08 4.42
C LEU A 94 9.58 11.22 3.60
N LEU A 95 10.10 10.11 3.05
CA LEU A 95 11.25 10.12 2.15
C LEU A 95 10.92 10.82 0.82
N LEU A 96 9.70 10.64 0.31
CA LEU A 96 9.21 11.32 -0.90
C LEU A 96 9.08 12.84 -0.69
N VAL A 97 8.47 13.29 0.41
CA VAL A 97 8.29 14.71 0.73
C VAL A 97 9.63 15.40 1.00
N GLY A 98 10.58 14.69 1.61
CA GLY A 98 11.93 15.20 1.82
C GLY A 98 12.74 15.38 0.53
N ASN A 99 12.26 14.88 -0.61
CA ASN A 99 12.94 14.97 -1.89
C ASN A 99 12.42 16.16 -2.72
N PRO A 100 13.20 17.23 -2.91
CA PRO A 100 12.75 18.44 -3.60
C PRO A 100 12.46 18.22 -5.10
N PHE A 101 12.88 17.09 -5.66
CA PHE A 101 12.63 16.72 -7.05
C PHE A 101 11.32 15.94 -7.24
N ILE A 102 10.66 15.52 -6.16
CA ILE A 102 9.46 14.67 -6.21
C ILE A 102 8.24 15.43 -5.64
N GLY A 103 7.45 16.03 -6.53
CA GLY A 103 6.23 16.77 -6.18
C GLY A 103 5.02 15.88 -5.86
N MET A 104 5.13 14.97 -4.89
CA MET A 104 4.04 14.03 -4.52
C MET A 104 3.39 14.30 -3.15
N GLU A 105 3.67 15.45 -2.51
CA GLU A 105 3.30 15.71 -1.12
C GLU A 105 1.81 15.49 -0.82
N MET A 106 0.91 16.13 -1.59
CA MET A 106 -0.55 15.97 -1.44
C MET A 106 -1.03 14.55 -1.73
N ASN A 107 -0.52 13.92 -2.79
CA ASN A 107 -0.95 12.57 -3.17
C ASN A 107 -0.56 11.54 -2.09
N GLY A 108 0.65 11.64 -1.57
CA GLY A 108 1.12 10.82 -0.45
C GLY A 108 0.31 11.05 0.82
N TYR A 109 -0.01 12.30 1.16
CA TYR A 109 -0.87 12.62 2.32
C TYR A 109 -2.25 11.98 2.23
N PHE A 110 -2.90 12.03 1.05
CA PHE A 110 -4.17 11.34 0.83
C PHE A 110 -4.01 9.82 0.97
N GLY A 111 -2.93 9.25 0.44
CA GLY A 111 -2.62 7.82 0.56
C GLY A 111 -2.49 7.36 2.02
N ILE A 112 -1.72 8.09 2.83
CA ILE A 112 -1.57 7.80 4.27
C ILE A 112 -2.90 7.90 5.00
N THR A 113 -3.71 8.92 4.70
CA THR A 113 -5.04 9.09 5.30
C THR A 113 -5.95 7.89 5.02
N VAL A 114 -5.99 7.42 3.76
CA VAL A 114 -6.77 6.23 3.39
C VAL A 114 -6.24 4.98 4.10
N ASN A 115 -4.92 4.81 4.18
CA ASN A 115 -4.31 3.68 4.88
C ASN A 115 -4.59 3.70 6.40
N LEU A 116 -4.66 4.88 7.01
CA LEU A 116 -5.04 5.01 8.43
C LEU A 116 -6.50 4.57 8.64
N ILE A 117 -7.42 5.02 7.78
CA ILE A 117 -8.84 4.60 7.82
C ILE A 117 -8.95 3.08 7.64
N ALA A 118 -8.19 2.52 6.69
CA ALA A 118 -8.14 1.07 6.46
C ALA A 118 -7.63 0.31 7.68
N LEU A 119 -6.57 0.80 8.33
CA LEU A 119 -6.04 0.23 9.57
C LEU A 119 -7.07 0.28 10.71
N SER A 120 -7.74 1.42 10.90
CA SER A 120 -8.82 1.52 11.89
C SER A 120 -9.95 0.53 11.62
N ALA A 121 -10.34 0.37 10.34
CA ALA A 121 -11.37 -0.59 9.94
C ALA A 121 -10.92 -2.04 10.18
N ILE A 122 -9.66 -2.39 9.89
CA ILE A 122 -9.14 -3.75 10.10
C ILE A 122 -9.10 -4.10 11.59
N ILE A 123 -8.71 -3.15 12.45
CA ILE A 123 -8.70 -3.32 13.90
C ILE A 123 -10.13 -3.52 14.41
N LEU A 124 -11.08 -2.73 13.93
CA LEU A 124 -12.50 -2.86 14.29
C LEU A 124 -13.07 -4.23 13.93
N ILE A 125 -12.89 -4.71 12.69
CA ILE A 125 -13.42 -6.03 12.31
C ILE A 125 -12.71 -7.18 13.04
N THR A 126 -11.45 -6.98 13.44
CA THR A 126 -10.69 -7.94 14.24
C THR A 126 -11.26 -8.00 15.66
N SER A 127 -11.50 -6.86 16.30
CA SER A 127 -12.05 -6.78 17.68
C SER A 127 -13.49 -7.28 17.76
N MET A 128 -14.29 -7.06 16.70
CA MET A 128 -15.64 -7.61 16.57
C MET A 128 -15.67 -9.13 16.31
N GLY A 129 -14.51 -9.77 16.13
CA GLY A 129 -14.42 -11.21 15.86
C GLY A 129 -14.91 -11.63 14.47
N LEU A 130 -15.07 -10.69 13.53
CA LEU A 130 -15.57 -10.95 12.17
C LEU A 130 -14.60 -11.78 11.31
N LEU A 131 -13.34 -11.90 11.76
CA LEU A 131 -12.29 -12.69 11.11
C LEU A 131 -12.27 -14.15 11.60
N ASN A 132 -12.90 -14.48 12.74
CA ASN A 132 -12.96 -15.86 13.22
C ASN A 132 -13.95 -16.68 12.37
N GLY A 133 -13.41 -17.49 11.46
CA GLY A 133 -14.15 -18.31 10.50
C GLY A 133 -14.97 -19.45 11.11
N ARG A 134 -16.00 -19.16 11.90
CA ARG A 134 -17.15 -20.05 11.99
C ARG A 134 -18.25 -19.51 11.08
N PRO A 135 -18.58 -20.19 9.96
CA PRO A 135 -19.88 -19.95 9.36
C PRO A 135 -20.93 -20.24 10.43
N ALA A 136 -21.87 -19.31 10.63
CA ALA A 136 -23.08 -19.62 11.38
C ALA A 136 -23.69 -20.88 10.75
N ARG A 137 -23.71 -21.99 11.50
CA ARG A 137 -24.43 -23.20 11.08
C ARG A 137 -25.87 -22.78 10.81
N ARG A 138 -26.26 -22.78 9.54
CA ARG A 138 -27.65 -22.91 9.13
C ARG A 138 -27.98 -24.39 9.09
#